data_AF-A0A0Z8IZX9-F1
#
_entry.id   AF-A0A0Z8IZX9-F1
#
_cell.length_a   1.000
_cell.length_b   1.000
_cell.length_c   1.000
_cell.angle_alpha   90.00
_cell.angle_beta   90.00
_cell.angle_gamma   90.00
#
_symmetry.space_group_name_H-M   'P 1'
#
loop_
_entity.id
_entity.type
_entity.pdbx_description
1 polymer ?
#
loop_
_entity_poly.entity_id
_entity_poly.type
_entity_poly.pdbx_seq_one_letter_code
_entity_poly.pdbx_strand_id
1 'polypeptide(L)'
;MFKKKATQIVSETSIKKSRKFLNRKTAGITGGVLLTTFIGSQLMTAELPKKDDLYGQQYVTVVKHLQEAGFKNIQGVEITDLEFGKIGESDLVELVSVDGEDWKEGRALKNIPITISYHVPKKDAVEFKLPASKNLADVEKELKNSGFKQVELTPVLLVEEGNADKKDKIDRLQIGNHTYQSNHFYSISLPVTLTYFDVSKDNIKLPENLAEDKTKPELEKQLKTAGFTDIKWTAVADKDKAKHEKIQKISLGGAELQLPTKQEIISKKINPHCNHLLRFL
;
A
#
# COMPACT_ATOMS: atom_id res chain seq x y z
N MET A 1 13.84 -36.46 -13.71
CA MET A 1 13.24 -37.03 -12.48
C MET A 1 12.62 -35.90 -11.67
N PHE A 2 11.30 -35.71 -11.74
CA PHE A 2 10.57 -34.77 -10.88
C PHE A 2 9.38 -35.53 -10.29
N LYS A 3 9.40 -35.74 -8.97
CA LYS A 3 8.30 -36.38 -8.24
C LYS A 3 7.22 -35.33 -7.97
N LYS A 4 6.07 -35.48 -8.62
CA LYS A 4 4.80 -34.84 -8.25
C LYS A 4 4.36 -35.39 -6.88
N LYS A 5 4.08 -34.51 -5.91
CA LYS A 5 3.34 -34.88 -4.70
C LYS A 5 1.85 -34.78 -4.99
N ALA A 6 1.15 -35.89 -4.77
CA ALA A 6 -0.27 -36.05 -4.97
C ALA A 6 -1.06 -35.36 -3.87
N THR A 7 -1.97 -34.47 -4.28
CA THR A 7 -3.04 -33.93 -3.46
C THR A 7 -4.05 -35.06 -3.20
N GLN A 8 -4.18 -35.46 -1.93
CA GLN A 8 -5.20 -36.44 -1.54
C GLN A 8 -6.55 -35.72 -1.43
N ILE A 9 -7.43 -36.06 -2.37
CA ILE A 9 -8.87 -35.83 -2.30
C ILE A 9 -9.43 -36.90 -1.37
N VAL A 10 -10.11 -36.51 -0.29
CA VAL A 10 -10.85 -37.46 0.58
C VAL A 10 -12.32 -37.11 0.54
N SER A 11 -12.97 -37.78 -0.42
CA SER A 11 -14.32 -38.36 -0.42
C SER A 11 -15.39 -37.80 0.52
N GLU A 12 -16.45 -37.32 -0.11
CA GLU A 12 -17.80 -37.17 0.43
C GLU A 12 -18.35 -38.51 0.94
N THR A 13 -18.79 -38.56 2.20
CA THR A 13 -19.75 -39.56 2.66
C THR A 13 -20.98 -38.85 3.21
N SER A 14 -22.07 -38.91 2.44
CA SER A 14 -23.40 -38.51 2.88
C SER A 14 -23.84 -39.42 4.02
N ILE A 15 -24.14 -38.87 5.20
CA ILE A 15 -24.88 -39.57 6.25
C ILE A 15 -26.20 -38.84 6.50
N LYS A 16 -27.27 -39.57 6.20
CA LYS A 16 -28.68 -39.22 6.36
C LYS A 16 -28.97 -38.80 7.81
N LYS A 17 -29.45 -37.57 8.01
CA LYS A 17 -29.98 -37.07 9.30
C LYS A 17 -31.12 -37.97 9.79
N SER A 18 -30.98 -38.55 10.98
CA SER A 18 -32.14 -38.91 11.82
C SER A 18 -32.16 -37.99 13.05
N ARG A 19 -33.07 -37.02 13.05
CA ARG A 19 -33.38 -36.22 14.25
C ARG A 19 -34.05 -37.13 15.28
N LYS A 20 -33.53 -37.17 16.50
CA LYS A 20 -34.34 -37.49 17.68
C LYS A 20 -34.20 -36.36 18.69
N PHE A 21 -35.26 -35.55 18.75
CA PHE A 21 -35.52 -34.64 19.84
C PHE A 21 -35.79 -35.46 21.11
N LEU A 22 -35.03 -35.22 22.17
CA LEU A 22 -35.43 -35.62 23.52
C LEU A 22 -35.76 -34.36 24.30
N ASN A 23 -37.06 -34.08 24.30
CA ASN A 23 -37.71 -33.08 25.13
C ASN A 23 -37.65 -33.54 26.59
N ARG A 24 -37.22 -32.65 27.47
CA ARG A 24 -36.98 -32.88 28.90
C ARG A 24 -38.30 -32.63 29.64
N LYS A 25 -38.91 -33.65 30.26
CA LYS A 25 -39.76 -33.52 31.47
C LYS A 25 -40.20 -34.89 32.03
N THR A 26 -39.92 -35.04 33.34
CA THR A 26 -40.61 -35.86 34.36
C THR A 26 -40.78 -37.36 34.18
N ALA A 27 -40.06 -38.13 35.01
CA ALA A 27 -40.61 -39.23 35.81
C ALA A 27 -39.65 -39.51 36.98
N GLY A 28 -40.13 -39.35 38.22
CA GLY A 28 -39.40 -39.79 39.40
C GLY A 28 -39.43 -41.31 39.50
N ILE A 29 -38.28 -41.91 39.77
CA ILE A 29 -38.20 -43.28 40.32
C ILE A 29 -37.10 -43.29 41.38
N THR A 30 -37.57 -43.69 42.56
CA THR A 30 -36.93 -44.01 43.83
C THR A 30 -35.75 -44.98 43.69
N GLY A 31 -34.66 -44.72 44.42
CA GLY A 31 -33.72 -45.73 44.90
C GLY A 31 -32.84 -46.43 43.87
N GLY A 32 -31.55 -46.07 43.81
CA GLY A 32 -30.51 -46.88 43.17
C GLY A 32 -29.61 -46.07 42.24
N VAL A 33 -28.36 -45.89 42.67
CA VAL A 33 -27.14 -45.55 41.91
C VAL A 33 -27.35 -45.27 40.41
N LEU A 34 -27.42 -43.99 40.01
CA LEU A 34 -27.13 -43.55 38.65
C LEU A 34 -25.78 -42.82 38.66
N LEU A 35 -24.71 -43.61 38.70
CA LEU A 35 -23.33 -43.14 38.71
C LEU A 35 -22.58 -43.78 37.53
N THR A 36 -23.07 -43.61 36.30
CA THR A 36 -22.36 -44.15 35.11
C THR A 36 -22.42 -43.31 33.83
N THR A 37 -23.16 -42.20 33.73
CA THR A 37 -23.18 -41.39 32.48
C THR A 37 -22.24 -40.18 32.48
N PHE A 38 -21.67 -39.79 33.62
CA PHE A 38 -20.81 -38.59 33.68
C PHE A 38 -19.37 -38.83 33.20
N ILE A 39 -18.87 -40.08 33.24
CA ILE A 39 -17.47 -40.39 32.92
C ILE A 39 -17.23 -40.47 31.40
N GLY A 40 -18.20 -40.98 30.63
CA GLY A 40 -18.08 -41.09 29.16
C GLY A 40 -18.14 -39.75 28.42
N SER A 41 -18.95 -38.80 28.90
CA SER A 41 -19.07 -37.46 28.29
C SER A 41 -17.78 -36.64 28.42
N GLN A 42 -17.04 -36.80 29.51
CA GLN A 42 -15.78 -36.07 29.77
C GLN A 42 -14.65 -36.46 28.79
N LEU A 43 -14.67 -37.70 28.28
CA LEU A 43 -13.67 -38.18 27.31
C LEU A 43 -13.83 -37.57 25.91
N MET A 44 -15.07 -37.25 25.52
CA MET A 44 -15.44 -36.82 24.17
C MET A 44 -15.45 -35.29 24.00
N THR A 45 -15.42 -34.52 25.10
CA THR A 45 -15.44 -33.05 25.08
C THR A 45 -14.09 -32.46 25.50
N ALA A 46 -13.74 -31.30 24.93
CA ALA A 46 -12.58 -30.49 25.30
C ALA A 46 -13.03 -29.07 25.63
N GLU A 47 -12.22 -28.34 26.40
CA GLU A 47 -12.40 -26.90 26.62
C GLU A 47 -11.90 -26.13 25.40
N LEU A 48 -12.67 -25.14 24.97
CA LEU A 48 -12.27 -24.26 23.87
C LEU A 48 -11.20 -23.27 24.39
N PRO A 49 -10.14 -22.98 23.61
CA PRO A 49 -9.18 -21.93 23.96
C PRO A 49 -9.88 -20.58 24.16
N LYS A 50 -9.27 -19.69 24.94
CA LYS A 50 -9.84 -18.38 25.24
C LYS A 50 -9.82 -17.49 24.00
N LYS A 51 -10.67 -16.46 23.99
CA LYS A 51 -10.79 -15.50 22.87
C LYS A 51 -9.43 -14.93 22.46
N ASP A 52 -8.61 -14.52 23.41
CA ASP A 52 -7.31 -13.88 23.15
C ASP A 52 -6.26 -14.84 22.56
N ASP A 53 -6.46 -16.15 22.73
CA ASP A 53 -5.63 -17.22 22.16
C ASP A 53 -6.07 -17.58 20.73
N LEU A 54 -7.14 -16.97 20.24
CA LEU A 54 -7.78 -17.24 18.94
C LEU A 54 -7.76 -16.01 18.04
N TYR A 55 -8.40 -14.92 18.44
CA TYR A 55 -8.65 -13.77 17.57
C TYR A 55 -7.42 -12.87 17.48
N GLY A 56 -7.07 -12.43 16.27
CA GLY A 56 -5.87 -11.64 16.01
C GLY A 56 -4.56 -12.42 16.20
N GLN A 57 -4.63 -13.73 16.42
CA GLN A 57 -3.47 -14.62 16.45
C GLN A 57 -3.21 -15.19 15.06
N GLN A 58 -1.98 -15.67 14.86
CA GLN A 58 -1.57 -16.39 13.66
C GLN A 58 -2.38 -17.69 13.50
N TYR A 59 -2.93 -17.94 12.31
CA TYR A 59 -3.73 -19.13 11.98
C TYR A 59 -3.07 -20.43 12.45
N VAL A 60 -1.77 -20.58 12.19
CA VAL A 60 -0.98 -21.75 12.59
C VAL A 60 -0.96 -21.94 14.12
N THR A 61 -0.84 -20.84 14.87
CA THR A 61 -0.87 -20.86 16.34
C THR A 61 -2.25 -21.26 16.85
N VAL A 62 -3.31 -20.72 16.26
CA VAL A 62 -4.70 -21.05 16.63
C VAL A 62 -5.01 -22.53 16.36
N VAL A 63 -4.63 -23.04 15.19
CA VAL A 63 -4.77 -24.46 14.85
C VAL A 63 -4.04 -25.33 15.87
N LYS A 64 -2.82 -24.93 16.26
CA LYS A 64 -2.04 -25.65 17.29
C LYS A 64 -2.76 -25.67 18.64
N HIS A 65 -3.25 -24.53 19.13
CA HIS A 65 -3.99 -24.46 20.40
C HIS A 65 -5.23 -25.36 20.38
N LEU A 66 -5.98 -25.39 19.28
CA LEU A 66 -7.15 -26.25 19.13
C LEU A 66 -6.78 -27.75 19.08
N GLN A 67 -5.69 -28.10 18.39
CA GLN A 67 -5.20 -29.47 18.36
C GLN A 67 -4.70 -29.95 19.73
N GLU A 68 -3.99 -29.09 20.47
CA GLU A 68 -3.52 -29.36 21.83
C GLU A 68 -4.69 -29.53 22.82
N ALA A 69 -5.78 -28.77 22.63
CA ALA A 69 -7.03 -28.98 23.36
C ALA A 69 -7.77 -30.28 22.97
N GLY A 70 -7.39 -30.91 21.85
CA GLY A 70 -7.90 -32.20 21.39
C GLY A 70 -8.94 -32.14 20.28
N PHE A 71 -9.14 -30.97 19.66
CA PHE A 71 -10.01 -30.83 18.50
C PHE A 71 -9.34 -31.38 17.23
N LYS A 72 -10.11 -32.08 16.40
CA LYS A 72 -9.58 -32.78 15.21
C LYS A 72 -10.18 -32.33 13.89
N ASN A 73 -11.41 -31.81 13.92
CA ASN A 73 -12.14 -31.40 12.74
C ASN A 73 -12.06 -29.88 12.55
N ILE A 74 -10.88 -29.41 12.14
CA ILE A 74 -10.57 -27.97 12.00
C ILE A 74 -10.39 -27.67 10.51
N GLN A 75 -11.07 -26.62 10.02
CA GLN A 75 -10.99 -26.14 8.65
C GLN A 75 -10.59 -24.66 8.63
N GLY A 76 -9.71 -24.30 7.69
CA GLY A 76 -9.37 -22.91 7.38
C GLY A 76 -10.19 -22.36 6.21
N VAL A 77 -10.59 -21.09 6.30
CA VAL A 77 -11.22 -20.32 5.22
C VAL A 77 -10.42 -19.04 5.03
N GLU A 78 -9.87 -18.85 3.83
CA GLU A 78 -9.08 -17.70 3.48
C GLU A 78 -9.96 -16.47 3.18
N ILE A 79 -9.63 -15.34 3.78
CA ILE A 79 -10.17 -14.02 3.45
C ILE A 79 -9.10 -13.29 2.62
N THR A 80 -9.24 -13.31 1.29
CA THR A 80 -8.27 -12.70 0.35
C THR A 80 -8.53 -11.21 0.15
N ASP A 81 -8.30 -10.40 1.19
CA ASP A 81 -8.63 -8.97 1.20
C ASP A 81 -7.43 -8.03 1.33
N LEU A 82 -6.26 -8.55 1.71
CA LEU A 82 -5.10 -7.69 1.97
C LEU A 82 -4.40 -7.27 0.65
N GLU A 83 -4.55 -5.99 0.29
CA GLU A 83 -3.83 -5.35 -0.84
C GLU A 83 -2.46 -4.82 -0.46
N PHE A 84 -2.28 -4.49 0.81
CA PHE A 84 -1.05 -3.97 1.41
C PHE A 84 -0.99 -4.42 2.87
N GLY A 85 0.19 -4.81 3.33
CA GLY A 85 0.39 -5.19 4.72
C GLY A 85 1.80 -5.69 4.98
N LYS A 86 2.18 -5.75 6.26
CA LYS A 86 3.43 -6.42 6.65
C LYS A 86 3.30 -7.90 6.33
N ILE A 87 4.38 -8.49 5.84
CA ILE A 87 4.41 -9.93 5.57
C ILE A 87 4.13 -10.75 6.85
N GLY A 88 4.52 -10.25 8.03
CA GLY A 88 4.23 -10.91 9.32
C GLY A 88 2.81 -10.67 9.88
N GLU A 89 2.00 -9.83 9.23
CA GLU A 89 0.60 -9.58 9.58
C GLU A 89 -0.36 -10.37 8.67
N SER A 90 0.17 -11.20 7.76
CA SER A 90 -0.66 -12.21 7.09
C SER A 90 -1.11 -13.28 8.07
N ASP A 91 -2.17 -13.99 7.72
CA ASP A 91 -2.69 -15.16 8.41
C ASP A 91 -3.27 -14.89 9.82
N LEU A 92 -3.61 -13.63 10.11
CA LEU A 92 -4.31 -13.29 11.34
C LEU A 92 -5.77 -13.77 11.29
N VAL A 93 -6.19 -14.43 12.36
CA VAL A 93 -7.54 -14.97 12.51
C VAL A 93 -8.53 -13.86 12.82
N GLU A 94 -9.58 -13.78 11.99
CA GLU A 94 -10.69 -12.83 12.13
C GLU A 94 -11.90 -13.47 12.82
N LEU A 95 -12.22 -14.72 12.47
CA LEU A 95 -13.41 -15.40 12.99
C LEU A 95 -13.15 -16.88 13.27
N VAL A 96 -13.68 -17.38 14.38
CA VAL A 96 -13.76 -18.80 14.68
C VAL A 96 -15.23 -19.17 14.89
N SER A 97 -15.68 -20.25 14.24
CA SER A 97 -17.01 -20.82 14.44
C SER A 97 -16.93 -22.29 14.85
N VAL A 98 -17.87 -22.72 15.69
CA VAL A 98 -17.99 -24.08 16.21
C VAL A 98 -19.38 -24.59 15.83
N ASP A 99 -19.43 -25.64 15.00
CA ASP A 99 -20.67 -26.17 14.39
C ASP A 99 -21.48 -25.12 13.61
N GLY A 100 -20.79 -24.14 13.02
CA GLY A 100 -21.40 -23.06 12.26
C GLY A 100 -21.97 -21.91 13.11
N GLU A 101 -21.83 -21.95 14.43
CA GLU A 101 -22.11 -20.81 15.30
C GLU A 101 -20.82 -20.08 15.68
N ASP A 102 -20.90 -18.75 15.86
CA ASP A 102 -19.78 -17.97 16.37
C ASP A 102 -19.24 -18.55 17.68
N TRP A 103 -17.92 -18.55 17.81
CA TRP A 103 -17.24 -19.06 19.00
C TRP A 103 -17.77 -18.39 20.27
N LYS A 104 -17.92 -19.22 21.31
CA LYS A 104 -18.29 -18.83 22.67
C LYS A 104 -17.47 -19.65 23.66
N GLU A 105 -17.21 -19.08 24.82
CA GLU A 105 -16.53 -19.79 25.91
C GLU A 105 -17.29 -21.05 26.32
N GLY A 106 -16.55 -22.11 26.62
CA GLY A 106 -17.11 -23.35 27.14
C GLY A 106 -16.42 -24.60 26.60
N ARG A 107 -17.17 -25.71 26.62
CA ARG A 107 -16.70 -27.03 26.20
C ARG A 107 -17.47 -27.50 24.97
N ALA A 108 -16.78 -28.14 24.05
CA ALA A 108 -17.37 -28.70 22.84
C ALA A 108 -16.86 -30.12 22.57
N LEU A 109 -17.56 -30.87 21.72
CA LEU A 109 -17.12 -32.21 21.31
C LEU A 109 -15.82 -32.11 20.51
N LYS A 110 -14.85 -32.98 20.79
CA LYS A 110 -13.53 -32.98 20.13
C LYS A 110 -13.58 -33.13 18.60
N ASN A 111 -14.63 -33.75 18.07
CA ASN A 111 -14.82 -33.95 16.64
C ASN A 111 -15.85 -32.98 16.02
N ILE A 112 -16.31 -31.99 16.78
CA ILE A 112 -17.21 -30.95 16.26
C ILE A 112 -16.50 -30.16 15.16
N PRO A 113 -17.18 -29.77 14.07
CA PRO A 113 -16.59 -28.92 13.05
C PRO A 113 -16.18 -27.57 13.66
N ILE A 114 -14.95 -27.16 13.42
CA ILE A 114 -14.43 -25.82 13.75
C ILE A 114 -13.95 -25.18 12.46
N THR A 115 -14.47 -23.99 12.14
CA THR A 115 -14.03 -23.21 10.98
C THR A 115 -13.33 -21.95 11.44
N ILE A 116 -12.14 -21.71 10.92
CA ILE A 116 -11.31 -20.54 11.21
C ILE A 116 -11.19 -19.71 9.94
N SER A 117 -11.66 -18.47 9.98
CA SER A 117 -11.48 -17.51 8.89
C SER A 117 -10.30 -16.59 9.21
N TYR A 118 -9.38 -16.44 8.26
CA TYR A 118 -8.14 -15.68 8.46
C TYR A 118 -7.75 -14.89 7.21
N HIS A 119 -7.08 -13.76 7.42
CA HIS A 119 -6.69 -12.86 6.35
C HIS A 119 -5.48 -13.41 5.57
N VAL A 120 -5.55 -13.33 4.25
CA VAL A 120 -4.41 -13.64 3.38
C VAL A 120 -4.21 -12.53 2.34
N PRO A 121 -2.98 -12.30 1.87
CA PRO A 121 -2.71 -11.41 0.76
C PRO A 121 -3.54 -11.75 -0.47
N LYS A 122 -3.92 -10.73 -1.25
CA LYS A 122 -4.49 -10.96 -2.57
C LYS A 122 -3.53 -11.78 -3.43
N LYS A 123 -4.08 -12.54 -4.39
CA LYS A 123 -3.29 -13.40 -5.29
C LYS A 123 -2.26 -12.64 -6.12
N ASP A 124 -2.48 -11.35 -6.31
CA ASP A 124 -1.63 -10.45 -7.07
C ASP A 124 -0.72 -9.60 -6.17
N ALA A 125 -0.70 -9.88 -4.86
CA ALA A 125 0.21 -9.25 -3.91
C ALA A 125 1.62 -9.83 -4.01
N VAL A 126 2.62 -8.96 -4.07
CA VAL A 126 4.03 -9.33 -4.17
C VAL A 126 4.87 -8.56 -3.15
N GLU A 127 5.91 -9.19 -2.63
CA GLU A 127 6.96 -8.47 -1.90
C GLU A 127 7.88 -7.77 -2.92
N PHE A 128 7.83 -6.45 -2.96
CA PHE A 128 8.74 -5.65 -3.78
C PHE A 128 10.03 -5.36 -3.02
N LYS A 129 11.18 -5.59 -3.64
CA LYS A 129 12.49 -5.31 -3.05
C LYS A 129 13.15 -4.16 -3.81
N LEU A 130 13.21 -2.99 -3.16
CA LEU A 130 13.88 -1.83 -3.73
C LEU A 130 15.37 -2.13 -4.00
N PRO A 131 15.86 -1.97 -5.25
CA PRO A 131 17.26 -2.15 -5.59
C PRO A 131 18.18 -1.25 -4.76
N ALA A 132 19.34 -1.78 -4.36
CA ALA A 132 20.32 -1.06 -3.55
C ALA A 132 20.89 0.19 -4.25
N SER A 133 20.95 0.19 -5.59
CA SER A 133 21.41 1.33 -6.39
C SER A 133 20.49 2.54 -6.26
N LYS A 134 19.18 2.31 -6.02
CA LYS A 134 18.11 3.32 -6.10
C LYS A 134 18.15 4.15 -7.39
N ASN A 135 18.73 3.60 -8.46
CA ASN A 135 18.72 4.23 -9.77
C ASN A 135 17.37 3.99 -10.45
N LEU A 136 16.84 5.00 -11.12
CA LEU A 136 15.54 4.98 -11.79
C LEU A 136 15.38 3.76 -12.71
N ALA A 137 16.37 3.50 -13.57
CA ALA A 137 16.28 2.41 -14.56
C ALA A 137 16.23 1.03 -13.89
N ASP A 138 17.02 0.82 -12.83
CA ASP A 138 17.01 -0.44 -12.07
C ASP A 138 15.68 -0.64 -11.34
N VAL A 139 15.14 0.43 -10.76
CA VAL A 139 13.88 0.41 -10.02
C VAL A 139 12.70 0.16 -10.96
N GLU A 140 12.64 0.83 -12.11
CA GLU A 140 11.61 0.58 -13.14
C GLU A 140 11.64 -0.85 -13.66
N LYS A 141 12.86 -1.37 -13.91
CA LYS A 141 13.04 -2.76 -14.34
C LYS A 141 12.52 -3.73 -13.28
N GLU A 142 12.84 -3.50 -12.01
CA GLU A 142 12.39 -4.37 -10.92
C GLU A 142 10.87 -4.30 -10.70
N LEU A 143 10.27 -3.10 -10.79
CA LEU A 143 8.82 -2.93 -10.73
C LEU A 143 8.12 -3.71 -11.85
N LYS A 144 8.63 -3.61 -13.07
CA LYS A 144 8.12 -4.36 -14.22
C LYS A 144 8.26 -5.88 -14.03
N ASN A 145 9.41 -6.34 -13.54
CA ASN A 145 9.65 -7.76 -13.25
C ASN A 145 8.71 -8.28 -12.15
N SER A 146 8.39 -7.43 -11.18
CA SER A 146 7.45 -7.72 -10.09
C SER A 146 5.99 -7.70 -10.53
N GLY A 147 5.69 -7.23 -11.75
CA GLY A 147 4.35 -7.26 -12.34
C GLY A 147 3.56 -5.95 -12.25
N PHE A 148 4.15 -4.88 -11.70
CA PHE A 148 3.50 -3.56 -11.69
C PHE A 148 3.37 -3.02 -13.12
N LYS A 149 2.18 -2.53 -13.45
CA LYS A 149 1.85 -2.03 -14.80
C LYS A 149 1.66 -0.52 -14.87
N GLN A 150 1.28 0.09 -13.74
CA GLN A 150 0.96 1.51 -13.65
C GLN A 150 2.09 2.21 -12.91
N VAL A 151 3.08 2.71 -13.64
CA VAL A 151 4.21 3.45 -13.07
C VAL A 151 4.18 4.87 -13.62
N GLU A 152 4.04 5.84 -12.73
CA GLU A 152 4.11 7.27 -13.01
C GLU A 152 5.45 7.82 -12.51
N LEU A 153 6.08 8.67 -13.33
CA LEU A 153 7.34 9.32 -13.00
C LEU A 153 7.11 10.80 -12.68
N THR A 154 7.59 11.25 -11.54
CA THR A 154 7.52 12.65 -11.11
C THR A 154 8.94 13.20 -10.94
N PRO A 155 9.41 14.06 -11.86
CA PRO A 155 10.76 14.61 -11.76
C PRO A 155 10.86 15.71 -10.69
N VAL A 156 11.95 15.71 -9.94
CA VAL A 156 12.45 16.83 -9.15
C VAL A 156 13.60 17.46 -9.93
N LEU A 157 13.37 18.65 -10.49
CA LEU A 157 14.34 19.32 -11.35
C LEU A 157 15.47 19.91 -10.51
N LEU A 158 16.71 19.59 -10.86
CA LEU A 158 17.92 20.16 -10.30
C LEU A 158 18.87 20.61 -11.41
N VAL A 159 19.66 21.65 -11.15
CA VAL A 159 20.77 22.04 -12.03
C VAL A 159 21.93 21.05 -11.91
N GLU A 160 22.67 20.84 -12.99
CA GLU A 160 23.80 19.91 -13.05
C GLU A 160 24.92 20.26 -12.05
N GLU A 161 25.19 21.55 -11.90
CA GLU A 161 26.18 22.05 -10.96
C GLU A 161 25.85 21.61 -9.52
N GLY A 162 26.75 20.84 -8.91
CA GLY A 162 26.61 20.35 -7.54
C GLY A 162 25.61 19.21 -7.33
N ASN A 163 24.93 18.70 -8.36
CA ASN A 163 23.92 17.62 -8.22
C ASN A 163 24.12 16.44 -9.17
N ALA A 164 25.23 16.38 -9.91
CA ALA A 164 25.49 15.30 -10.88
C ALA A 164 25.39 13.88 -10.28
N ASP A 165 25.74 13.72 -8.99
CA ASP A 165 25.67 12.46 -8.26
C ASP A 165 24.23 12.03 -7.91
N LYS A 166 23.27 12.96 -7.94
CA LYS A 166 21.85 12.70 -7.70
C LYS A 166 21.10 12.25 -8.96
N LYS A 167 21.72 12.44 -10.13
CA LYS A 167 21.07 12.17 -11.41
C LYS A 167 20.44 10.78 -11.45
N ASP A 168 19.16 10.75 -11.81
CA ASP A 168 18.34 9.55 -11.95
C ASP A 168 18.22 8.71 -10.66
N LYS A 169 18.54 9.27 -9.48
CA LYS A 169 18.28 8.61 -8.20
C LYS A 169 16.84 8.83 -7.78
N ILE A 170 16.24 7.78 -7.21
CA ILE A 170 14.92 7.84 -6.59
C ILE A 170 15.01 8.63 -5.28
N ASP A 171 14.21 9.68 -5.20
CA ASP A 171 13.96 10.44 -3.98
C ASP A 171 12.87 9.75 -3.15
N ARG A 172 11.75 9.40 -3.80
CA ARG A 172 10.60 8.78 -3.15
C ARG A 172 9.94 7.73 -4.05
N LEU A 173 9.50 6.64 -3.45
CA LEU A 173 8.68 5.60 -4.08
C LEU A 173 7.38 5.48 -3.28
N GLN A 174 6.25 5.59 -3.98
CA GLN A 174 4.91 5.34 -3.44
C GLN A 174 4.22 4.23 -4.23
N ILE A 175 3.51 3.36 -3.54
CA ILE A 175 2.70 2.29 -4.13
C ILE A 175 1.29 2.41 -3.54
N GLY A 176 0.30 2.68 -4.38
CA GLY A 176 -1.01 3.14 -3.97
C GLY A 176 -0.91 4.44 -3.18
N ASN A 177 -1.55 4.48 -2.02
CA ASN A 177 -1.51 5.63 -1.10
C ASN A 177 -0.39 5.51 -0.05
N HIS A 178 0.54 4.57 -0.20
CA HIS A 178 1.55 4.26 0.80
C HIS A 178 2.95 4.62 0.31
N THR A 179 3.75 5.26 1.15
CA THR A 179 5.20 5.32 0.96
C THR A 179 5.76 3.90 1.05
N TYR A 180 6.69 3.54 0.16
CA TYR A 180 7.29 2.22 0.18
C TYR A 180 7.97 1.90 1.52
N GLN A 181 7.76 0.66 1.96
CA GLN A 181 8.29 0.08 3.17
C GLN A 181 8.80 -1.32 2.83
N SER A 182 10.01 -1.64 3.30
CA SER A 182 10.53 -3.01 3.21
C SER A 182 9.66 -3.97 4.04
N ASN A 183 9.71 -5.26 3.71
CA ASN A 183 8.98 -6.34 4.40
C ASN A 183 7.45 -6.20 4.36
N HIS A 184 6.94 -5.51 3.34
CA HIS A 184 5.52 -5.43 3.03
C HIS A 184 5.24 -6.10 1.69
N PHE A 185 4.05 -6.65 1.54
CA PHE A 185 3.51 -7.00 0.24
C PHE A 185 2.66 -5.86 -0.30
N TYR A 186 2.55 -5.80 -1.63
CA TYR A 186 1.78 -4.82 -2.37
C TYR A 186 1.06 -5.53 -3.51
N SER A 187 -0.24 -5.29 -3.67
CA SER A 187 -0.97 -5.69 -4.87
C SER A 187 -0.36 -4.98 -6.09
N ILE A 188 -0.02 -5.74 -7.13
CA ILE A 188 0.51 -5.20 -8.39
C ILE A 188 -0.51 -4.37 -9.19
N SER A 189 -1.78 -4.40 -8.76
CA SER A 189 -2.84 -3.56 -9.30
C SER A 189 -2.76 -2.11 -8.83
N LEU A 190 -2.03 -1.83 -7.74
CA LEU A 190 -1.86 -0.49 -7.20
C LEU A 190 -1.00 0.38 -8.12
N PRO A 191 -1.32 1.68 -8.27
CA PRO A 191 -0.50 2.61 -9.02
C PRO A 191 0.83 2.86 -8.28
N VAL A 192 1.90 3.06 -9.03
CA VAL A 192 3.23 3.35 -8.49
C VAL A 192 3.64 4.75 -8.92
N THR A 193 4.11 5.55 -7.97
CA THR A 193 4.69 6.87 -8.25
C THR A 193 6.15 6.88 -7.84
N LEU A 194 7.03 7.15 -8.80
CA LEU A 194 8.46 7.33 -8.60
C LEU A 194 8.81 8.81 -8.70
N THR A 195 9.18 9.39 -7.58
CA THR A 195 9.81 10.71 -7.54
C THR A 195 11.32 10.56 -7.68
N TYR A 196 11.92 11.19 -8.68
CA TYR A 196 13.33 11.05 -9.00
C TYR A 196 14.00 12.40 -9.29
N PHE A 197 15.31 12.49 -9.10
CA PHE A 197 16.06 13.70 -9.43
C PHE A 197 16.41 13.74 -10.91
N ASP A 198 15.80 14.68 -11.63
CA ASP A 198 16.18 15.01 -13.00
C ASP A 198 17.26 16.09 -12.97
N VAL A 199 18.45 15.74 -13.43
CA VAL A 199 19.63 16.61 -13.47
C VAL A 199 20.06 16.83 -14.93
N SER A 200 19.09 16.97 -15.81
CA SER A 200 19.36 17.14 -17.24
C SER A 200 19.95 18.52 -17.54
N LYS A 201 20.76 18.60 -18.61
CA LYS A 201 21.49 19.82 -19.01
C LYS A 201 20.58 20.96 -19.46
N ASP A 202 19.35 20.63 -19.80
CA ASP A 202 18.29 21.57 -20.12
C ASP A 202 17.62 22.16 -18.87
N ASN A 203 17.93 21.70 -17.65
CA ASN A 203 17.43 22.36 -16.44
C ASN A 203 18.11 23.73 -16.27
N ILE A 204 17.32 24.79 -16.34
CA ILE A 204 17.75 26.18 -16.20
C ILE A 204 17.17 26.79 -14.92
N LYS A 205 18.03 27.51 -14.19
CA LYS A 205 17.70 28.20 -12.95
C LYS A 205 17.20 29.62 -13.25
N LEU A 206 16.11 30.00 -12.61
CA LEU A 206 15.63 31.38 -12.61
C LEU A 206 16.61 32.25 -11.81
N PRO A 207 17.08 33.39 -12.36
CA PRO A 207 17.99 34.26 -11.63
C PRO A 207 17.38 34.81 -10.35
N GLU A 208 18.12 34.78 -9.23
CA GLU A 208 17.63 35.15 -7.89
C GLU A 208 17.30 36.65 -7.75
N ASN A 209 17.90 37.50 -8.59
CA ASN A 209 17.75 38.95 -8.56
C ASN A 209 16.94 39.48 -9.75
N LEU A 210 15.72 38.97 -9.94
CA LEU A 210 14.72 39.60 -10.81
C LEU A 210 14.07 40.75 -10.03
N ALA A 211 14.81 41.84 -9.90
CA ALA A 211 14.39 43.00 -9.12
C ALA A 211 13.39 43.88 -9.91
N GLU A 212 12.47 44.52 -9.18
CA GLU A 212 11.41 45.39 -9.73
C GLU A 212 11.95 46.67 -10.39
N ASP A 213 13.20 47.03 -10.13
CA ASP A 213 13.87 48.25 -10.62
C ASP A 213 14.63 48.04 -11.94
N LYS A 214 14.76 46.80 -12.42
CA LYS A 214 15.42 46.53 -13.70
C LYS A 214 14.52 46.89 -14.87
N THR A 215 15.13 47.41 -15.92
CA THR A 215 14.42 47.72 -17.16
C THR A 215 14.13 46.42 -17.95
N LYS A 216 13.04 46.41 -18.72
CA LYS A 216 12.68 45.29 -19.61
C LYS A 216 13.88 44.73 -20.42
N PRO A 217 14.73 45.55 -21.08
CA PRO A 217 15.88 45.04 -21.84
C PRO A 217 16.93 44.33 -20.98
N GLU A 218 17.18 44.80 -19.77
CA GLU A 218 18.15 44.20 -18.85
C GLU A 218 17.68 42.83 -18.35
N LEU A 219 16.40 42.72 -18.02
CA LEU A 219 15.78 41.46 -17.62
C LEU A 219 15.76 40.46 -18.77
N GLU A 220 15.41 40.91 -19.98
CA GLU A 220 15.45 40.05 -21.16
C GLU A 220 16.87 39.53 -21.43
N LYS A 221 17.89 40.38 -21.28
CA LYS A 221 19.29 39.97 -21.39
C LYS A 221 19.70 38.98 -20.30
N GLN A 222 19.27 39.20 -19.05
CA GLN A 222 19.59 38.32 -17.93
C GLN A 222 18.94 36.94 -18.11
N LEU A 223 17.67 36.89 -18.54
CA LEU A 223 16.94 35.65 -18.80
C LEU A 223 17.54 34.90 -20.00
N LYS A 224 17.88 35.60 -21.09
CA LYS A 224 18.58 34.98 -22.23
C LYS A 224 19.94 34.40 -21.83
N THR A 225 20.70 35.12 -21.00
CA THR A 225 21.97 34.62 -20.44
C THR A 225 21.77 33.37 -19.59
N ALA A 226 20.68 33.31 -18.82
CA ALA A 226 20.28 32.14 -18.05
C ALA A 226 19.72 30.98 -18.91
N GLY A 227 19.54 31.19 -20.22
CA GLY A 227 19.12 30.15 -21.17
C GLY A 227 17.65 30.16 -21.55
N PHE A 228 16.86 31.13 -21.09
CA PHE A 228 15.46 31.32 -21.50
C PHE A 228 15.37 31.90 -22.91
N THR A 229 14.62 31.26 -23.80
CA THR A 229 14.52 31.63 -25.21
C THR A 229 13.13 32.13 -25.63
N ASP A 230 12.04 31.66 -25.02
CA ASP A 230 10.65 32.09 -25.31
C ASP A 230 10.14 33.06 -24.24
N ILE A 231 10.60 34.32 -24.32
CA ILE A 231 10.23 35.39 -23.40
C ILE A 231 9.14 36.26 -24.04
N LYS A 232 7.98 36.41 -23.38
CA LYS A 232 6.86 37.24 -23.85
C LYS A 232 6.49 38.30 -22.81
N TRP A 233 6.26 39.51 -23.30
CA TRP A 233 5.91 40.66 -22.48
C TRP A 233 4.45 41.02 -22.71
N THR A 234 3.67 41.08 -21.64
CA THR A 234 2.27 41.53 -21.67
C THR A 234 2.19 42.81 -20.86
N ALA A 235 1.66 43.89 -21.44
CA ALA A 235 1.45 45.12 -20.69
C ALA A 235 0.16 45.00 -19.87
N VAL A 236 0.22 45.28 -18.58
CA VAL A 236 -0.96 45.46 -17.72
C VAL A 236 -1.22 46.95 -17.54
N ALA A 237 -2.47 47.37 -17.79
CA ALA A 237 -2.90 48.74 -17.55
C ALA A 237 -3.06 48.96 -16.04
N ASP A 238 -2.28 49.89 -15.48
CA ASP A 238 -2.37 50.28 -14.07
C ASP A 238 -2.64 51.80 -13.95
N LYS A 239 -3.52 52.15 -13.01
CA LYS A 239 -3.86 53.55 -12.70
C LYS A 239 -2.77 54.22 -11.87
N ASP A 240 -1.98 53.42 -11.15
CA ASP A 240 -0.87 53.89 -10.34
C ASP A 240 0.39 54.12 -11.21
N LYS A 241 0.74 55.39 -11.40
CA LYS A 241 1.93 55.80 -12.18
C LYS A 241 3.23 55.25 -11.58
N ALA A 242 3.28 54.95 -10.28
CA ALA A 242 4.48 54.39 -9.64
C ALA A 242 4.77 52.94 -10.04
N LYS A 243 3.80 52.27 -10.69
CA LYS A 243 3.89 50.90 -11.21
C LYS A 243 4.10 50.84 -12.72
N HIS A 244 4.09 51.98 -13.39
CA HIS A 244 4.38 52.03 -14.82
C HIS A 244 5.81 51.57 -15.06
N GLU A 245 6.01 50.77 -16.11
CA GLU A 245 7.32 50.21 -16.52
C GLU A 245 7.99 49.25 -15.53
N LYS A 246 7.30 48.90 -14.43
CA LYS A 246 7.75 47.87 -13.49
C LYS A 246 7.11 46.53 -13.84
N ILE A 247 7.86 45.46 -13.64
CA ILE A 247 7.32 44.10 -13.72
C ILE A 247 6.49 43.85 -12.47
N GLN A 248 5.25 43.40 -12.65
CA GLN A 248 4.39 43.04 -11.53
C GLN A 248 4.41 41.52 -11.30
N LYS A 249 4.44 40.72 -12.38
CA LYS A 249 4.44 39.26 -12.28
C LYS A 249 5.26 38.59 -13.37
N ILE A 250 5.68 37.35 -13.08
CA ILE A 250 6.25 36.44 -14.06
C ILE A 250 5.43 35.16 -14.05
N SER A 251 4.91 34.72 -15.18
CA SER A 251 4.44 33.34 -15.32
C SER A 251 5.55 32.47 -15.86
N LEU A 252 5.76 31.27 -15.30
CA LEU A 252 6.71 30.28 -15.83
C LEU A 252 6.00 28.92 -15.85
N GLY A 253 5.95 28.29 -17.02
CA GLY A 253 5.26 27.00 -17.15
C GLY A 253 3.73 27.04 -16.94
N GLY A 254 3.13 28.22 -16.98
CA GLY A 254 1.72 28.43 -16.64
C GLY A 254 1.45 28.68 -15.15
N ALA A 255 2.46 28.59 -14.29
CA ALA A 255 2.38 29.01 -12.88
C ALA A 255 2.72 30.50 -12.76
N GLU A 256 1.96 31.26 -11.98
CA GLU A 256 2.30 32.66 -11.65
C GLU A 256 3.28 32.72 -10.48
N LEU A 257 4.36 33.49 -10.64
CA LEU A 257 5.37 33.78 -9.65
C LEU A 257 5.27 35.25 -9.26
N GLN A 258 5.16 35.52 -7.96
CA GLN A 258 5.24 36.87 -7.42
C GLN A 258 6.69 37.24 -7.12
N LEU A 259 7.09 38.43 -7.56
CA LEU A 259 8.40 38.99 -7.26
C LEU A 259 8.34 39.81 -5.95
N PRO A 260 9.45 39.88 -5.20
CA PRO A 260 10.69 39.10 -5.36
C PRO A 260 10.52 37.65 -4.89
N THR A 261 11.01 36.68 -5.67
CA THR A 261 10.99 35.26 -5.28
C THR A 261 12.18 34.92 -4.39
N LYS A 262 11.93 34.48 -3.15
CA LYS A 262 12.99 33.96 -2.25
C LYS A 262 13.35 32.49 -2.49
N GLN A 263 12.62 31.81 -3.38
CA GLN A 263 12.80 30.39 -3.67
C GLN A 263 13.58 30.21 -4.98
N GLU A 264 14.45 29.19 -4.99
CA GLU A 264 15.13 28.75 -6.20
C GLU A 264 14.13 28.04 -7.12
N ILE A 265 14.01 28.54 -8.35
CA ILE A 265 13.05 28.03 -9.34
C ILE A 265 13.85 27.45 -10.49
N ILE A 266 13.65 26.16 -10.76
CA ILE A 266 14.32 25.41 -11.83
C ILE A 266 13.26 24.93 -12.82
N SER A 267 13.57 25.04 -14.11
CA SER A 267 12.65 24.66 -15.19
C SER A 267 13.41 24.03 -16.35
N LYS A 268 12.73 23.22 -17.18
CA LYS A 268 13.33 22.70 -18.40
C LYS A 268 13.41 23.76 -19.49
N LYS A 269 14.54 23.80 -20.18
CA LYS A 269 14.76 24.57 -21.40
C LYS A 269 13.87 24.00 -22.48
N ILE A 270 13.05 24.86 -23.05
CA ILE A 270 12.07 24.49 -24.07
C ILE A 270 12.80 24.16 -25.38
N ASN A 271 12.54 22.98 -25.95
CA ASN A 271 12.72 22.75 -27.38
C ASN A 271 11.57 23.48 -28.10
N PRO A 272 11.79 24.18 -29.24
CA PRO A 272 10.92 25.24 -29.79
C PRO A 272 9.46 24.85 -30.16
N HIS A 273 9.00 23.65 -29.78
CA HIS A 273 7.68 23.11 -30.09
C HIS A 273 6.75 22.90 -28.87
N CYS A 274 7.14 23.21 -27.63
CA CYS A 274 6.25 23.07 -26.46
C CYS A 274 6.19 24.36 -25.62
N ASN A 275 5.04 25.05 -25.67
CA ASN A 275 4.84 26.39 -25.11
C ASN A 275 4.84 26.41 -23.58
N HIS A 276 5.92 26.91 -22.99
CA HIS A 276 5.88 27.54 -21.67
C HIS A 276 6.24 29.00 -21.83
N LEU A 277 5.20 29.83 -21.97
CA LEU A 277 5.34 31.26 -22.06
C LEU A 277 5.88 31.79 -20.73
N LEU A 278 7.06 32.43 -20.75
CA LEU A 278 7.28 33.48 -19.75
C LEU A 278 6.41 34.67 -20.11
N ARG A 279 5.36 34.94 -19.33
CA ARG A 279 4.57 36.16 -19.44
C ARG A 279 4.93 37.10 -18.32
N PHE A 280 5.44 38.26 -18.68
CA PHE A 280 5.48 39.40 -17.79
C PHE A 280 4.10 40.08 -17.83
N LEU A 281 3.52 40.36 -16.67
CA LEU A 281 2.30 41.15 -16.48
C LEU A 281 2.67 42.41 -15.69
#